data_AF-W7NCC0-F1
#
_entry.id   AF-W7NCC0-F1
#
_cell.length_a   1.000
_cell.length_b   1.000
_cell.length_c   1.000
_cell.angle_alpha   90.00
_cell.angle_beta   90.00
_cell.angle_gamma   90.00
#
_symmetry.space_group_name_H-M   'P 1'
#
loop_
_entity.id
_entity.type
_entity.pdbx_description
1 polymer ?
#
loop_
_entity_poly.entity_id
_entity_poly.type
_entity_poly.pdbx_seq_one_letter_code
_entity_poly.pdbx_strand_id
1 'polypeptide(L)' 'MAKSKSKQVQVHQVFDSRYYDGVKMQRILEDLFPERKGIFGLRMTNDQWAFWAPRQVTRNELELAEIPQSR' A
#
# COMPACT_ATOMS: atom_id res chain seq x y z
N MET A 1 -10.89 -12.81 31.69
CA MET A 1 -11.21 -12.13 30.41
C MET A 1 -9.90 -11.61 29.81
N ALA A 2 -9.20 -12.42 29.02
CA ALA A 2 -7.99 -11.96 28.35
C ALA A 2 -8.42 -11.06 27.19
N LYS A 3 -8.08 -9.77 27.27
CA LYS A 3 -8.28 -8.81 26.18
C LYS A 3 -7.62 -9.39 24.93
N SER A 4 -8.42 -9.83 23.96
CA SER A 4 -7.96 -10.16 22.62
C SER A 4 -7.22 -8.94 22.09
N LYS A 5 -5.88 -8.98 22.15
CA LYS A 5 -5.04 -8.09 21.36
C LYS A 5 -5.39 -8.44 19.93
N SER A 6 -6.29 -7.69 19.31
CA SER A 6 -6.51 -7.70 17.88
C SER A 6 -5.16 -7.37 17.26
N LYS A 7 -4.38 -8.43 16.99
CA LYS A 7 -3.09 -8.38 16.33
C LYS A 7 -3.43 -7.74 15.00
N GLN A 8 -3.21 -6.44 14.87
CA GLN A 8 -3.46 -5.72 13.64
C GLN A 8 -2.56 -6.39 12.60
N VAL A 9 -3.12 -7.34 11.85
CA VAL A 9 -2.41 -8.11 10.85
C VAL A 9 -1.96 -7.11 9.80
N GLN A 10 -0.69 -6.76 9.81
CA GLN A 10 -0.09 -5.95 8.76
C GLN A 10 0.48 -6.91 7.73
N VAL A 11 0.01 -6.78 6.50
CA VAL A 11 0.50 -7.51 5.33
C VAL A 11 1.57 -6.65 4.68
N HIS A 12 2.79 -7.19 4.59
CA HIS A 12 3.85 -6.59 3.81
C HIS A 12 3.58 -6.83 2.33
N GLN A 13 3.56 -5.76 1.55
CA GLN A 13 3.33 -5.85 0.11
C GLN A 13 4.40 -5.07 -0.63
N VAL A 14 4.79 -5.63 -1.77
CA VAL A 14 5.83 -5.10 -2.62
C VAL A 14 5.26 -4.99 -4.02
N PHE A 15 5.33 -3.79 -4.59
CA PHE A 15 4.90 -3.48 -5.93
C PHE A 15 6.07 -2.91 -6.71
N ASP A 16 6.19 -3.27 -7.98
CA ASP A 16 7.29 -2.82 -8.81
C ASP A 16 7.10 -1.35 -9.21
N SER A 17 8.10 -0.50 -8.93
CA SER A 17 7.98 0.95 -9.13
C SER A 17 7.93 1.35 -10.60
N ARG A 18 8.22 0.44 -11.53
CA ARG A 18 8.11 0.68 -12.98
C ARG A 18 6.66 0.70 -13.45
N TYR A 19 5.76 0.07 -12.69
CA TYR A 19 4.34 -0.02 -13.01
C TYR A 19 3.49 0.89 -12.13
N TYR A 20 4.00 1.35 -10.98
CA TYR A 20 3.22 2.12 -10.02
C TYR A 20 3.91 3.40 -9.56
N ASP A 21 3.14 4.49 -9.53
CA ASP A 21 3.57 5.77 -9.00
C ASP A 21 3.42 5.80 -7.47
N GLY A 22 4.52 5.99 -6.75
CA GLY A 22 4.52 5.96 -5.29
C GLY A 22 3.65 7.05 -4.64
N VAL A 23 3.56 8.23 -5.24
CA VAL A 23 2.73 9.33 -4.73
C VAL A 23 1.25 8.98 -4.87
N LYS A 24 0.85 8.40 -6.00
CA LYS A 24 -0.51 7.91 -6.21
C LYS A 24 -0.83 6.72 -5.33
N MET A 25 0.08 5.75 -5.20
CA MET A 25 -0.10 4.60 -4.29
C MET A 25 -0.34 5.08 -2.86
N GLN A 26 0.46 6.02 -2.38
CA GLN A 26 0.28 6.57 -1.04
C GLN A 26 -1.11 7.18 -0.87
N ARG A 27 -1.56 8.02 -1.82
CA ARG A 27 -2.90 8.63 -1.76
C ARG A 27 -4.01 7.59 -1.74
N ILE A 28 -3.93 6.56 -2.58
CA ILE A 28 -4.92 5.48 -2.62
C ILE A 28 -4.91 4.70 -1.30
N LEU A 29 -3.74 4.38 -0.76
CA LEU A 29 -3.64 3.70 0.54
C LEU A 29 -4.26 4.55 1.65
N GLU A 30 -4.00 5.86 1.65
CA GLU A 30 -4.59 6.80 2.60
C GLU A 30 -6.11 6.93 2.46
N ASP A 31 -6.66 6.76 1.25
CA ASP A 31 -8.10 6.74 0.98
C ASP A 31 -8.75 5.42 1.42
N LEU A 32 -8.07 4.29 1.16
CA LEU A 32 -8.53 2.95 1.53
C LEU A 32 -8.50 2.71 3.04
N PHE A 33 -7.49 3.23 3.74
CA PHE A 33 -7.39 3.15 5.19
C PHE A 33 -7.15 4.52 5.81
N PRO A 34 -8.20 5.35 5.93
CA PRO A 34 -8.10 6.69 6.50
C PRO A 34 -7.67 6.66 7.98
N GLU A 35 -7.96 5.57 8.68
CA GLU A 35 -7.48 5.29 10.05
C GLU A 35 -5.95 5.19 10.17
N ARG A 36 -5.24 4.99 9.05
CA ARG A 36 -3.78 4.87 8.99
C ARG A 36 -3.13 5.89 8.06
N LYS A 37 -3.82 6.99 7.80
CA LYS A 37 -3.30 8.09 7.00
C LYS A 37 -1.95 8.56 7.53
N GLY A 38 -0.94 8.63 6.66
CA GLY A 38 0.45 8.96 7.03
C GLY A 38 1.28 7.86 7.71
N ILE A 39 0.74 6.66 7.97
CA ILE A 39 1.42 5.60 8.75
C ILE A 39 1.82 4.37 7.91
N PHE A 40 1.52 4.35 6.60
CA PHE A 40 1.78 3.20 5.73
C PHE A 40 3.27 2.90 5.50
N GLY A 41 4.14 3.87 5.78
CA GLY A 41 5.59 3.69 5.68
C GLY A 41 6.04 3.23 4.29
N LEU A 42 5.43 3.80 3.23
CA LEU A 42 5.78 3.50 1.84
C LEU A 42 7.28 3.80 1.63
N ARG A 43 8.05 2.77 1.31
CA ARG A 43 9.50 2.87 1.08
C ARG A 43 9.85 2.27 -0.26
N MET A 44 10.74 2.94 -0.99
CA MET A 44 11.31 2.38 -2.22
C MET A 44 12.55 1.56 -1.86
N THR A 45 12.56 0.28 -2.24
CA THR A 45 13.69 -0.65 -2.05
C THR A 45 13.89 -1.43 -3.33
N ASN A 46 15.10 -1.42 -3.91
CA ASN A 46 15.43 -2.14 -5.17
C ASN A 46 14.42 -1.90 -6.31
N ASP A 47 14.06 -0.64 -6.60
CA ASP A 47 13.04 -0.30 -7.61
C ASP A 47 11.66 -0.92 -7.35
N GLN A 48 11.34 -1.17 -6.08
CA GLN A 48 10.05 -1.67 -5.66
C GLN A 48 9.51 -0.84 -4.49
N TRP A 49 8.24 -0.48 -4.56
CA TRP A 49 7.48 0.10 -3.47
C TRP A 49 7.09 -0.98 -2.48
N ALA A 50 7.66 -0.90 -1.28
CA ALA A 50 7.35 -1.76 -0.16
C ALA A 50 6.54 -0.98 0.90
N PHE A 51 5.45 -1.57 1.37
CA PHE A 51 4.63 -0.97 2.42
C PHE A 51 3.87 -2.01 3.25
N TRP A 52 3.34 -1.56 4.38
CA TRP A 52 2.55 -2.37 5.30
C TRP A 52 1.10 -1.88 5.32
N ALA A 53 0.17 -2.77 4.98
CA ALA A 53 -1.26 -2.48 4.98
C ALA A 53 -2.01 -3.43 5.94
N PRO A 54 -3.14 -3.02 6.53
CA PRO A 54 -3.92 -3.89 7.43
C PRO A 54 -4.61 -5.06 6.70
N ARG A 55 -4.64 -5.03 5.36
CA ARG A 55 -5.05 -6.15 4.50
C ARG A 55 -4.25 -6.12 3.20
N GLN A 56 -4.32 -7.23 2.46
CA GLN A 56 -3.81 -7.27 1.10
C GLN A 56 -4.57 -6.27 0.22
N VAL A 57 -3.83 -5.48 -0.54
CA VAL A 57 -4.34 -4.46 -1.46
C VAL A 57 -4.22 -5.06 -2.86
N THR A 58 -5.33 -5.08 -3.58
CA THR A 58 -5.35 -5.71 -4.90
C THR A 58 -4.88 -4.73 -5.98
N ARG A 59 -4.46 -5.26 -7.13
CA ARG A 59 -4.10 -4.45 -8.30
C ARG A 59 -5.25 -3.54 -8.74
N ASN A 60 -6.49 -4.03 -8.67
CA ASN A 60 -7.67 -3.26 -9.03
C ASN A 60 -7.89 -2.06 -8.09
N GLU A 61 -7.46 -2.15 -6.84
CA GLU A 61 -7.51 -0.99 -5.93
C GLU A 61 -6.40 0.01 -6.22
N LEU A 62 -5.28 -0.47 -6.74
CA LEU A 62 -4.13 0.35 -7.13
C LEU A 62 -4.14 0.74 -8.62
N GLU A 63 -5.22 0.46 -9.36
CA GLU A 63 -5.31 0.73 -10.80
C GLU A 63 -5.06 2.21 -11.11
N LEU A 64 -5.52 3.10 -10.22
CA LEU A 64 -5.35 4.55 -10.36
C LEU A 64 -3.90 4.99 -10.13
N ALA A 65 -3.11 4.18 -9.42
CA ALA A 65 -1.67 4.38 -9.21
C ALA A 65 -0.83 3.73 -10.29
N GLU A 66 -1.41 2.92 -11.19
CA GLU A 66 -0.67 2.40 -12.32
C GLU A 66 -0.19 3.55 -13.21
N ILE A 67 1.09 3.49 -13.56
CA ILE A 67 1.69 4.40 -14.53
C ILE A 67 1.17 3.94 -15.89
N PRO A 68 0.46 4.80 -16.65
CA PRO A 68 0.03 4.43 -17.98
C PRO A 68 1.28 4.09 -18.80
N GLN A 69 1.45 2.81 -19.12
CA GLN A 69 2.45 2.40 -20.08
C GLN A 69 1.97 2.89 -21.45
N SER A 70 2.29 4.13 -21.80
CA SER A 70 2.17 4.62 -23.16
C SER A 70 2.93 3.65 -24.05
N ARG A 71 2.17 2.86 -24.80
CA ARG A 71 2.66 2.03 -25.88
C ARG A 71 2.51 2.79 -27.18
#